data_AF-A0AAW0KI06-F1
#
_entry.id   AF-A0AAW0KI06-F1
#
_cell.length_a   1.000
_cell.length_b   1.000
_cell.length_c   1.000
_cell.angle_alpha   90.00
_cell.angle_beta   90.00
_cell.angle_gamma   90.00
#
_symmetry.space_group_name_H-M   'P 1'
#
loop_
_entity.id
_entity.type
_entity.pdbx_description
1 polymer ?
#
loop_
_entity_poly.entity_id
_entity_poly.type
_entity_poly.pdbx_seq_one_letter_code
_entity_poly.pdbx_strand_id
1 'polypeptide(L)'
;MAIVTGDRYQEKLVKFVESEVGPLLDGTVVLKVNPTGLHYVQSRLEALRELEGLLAGAPVDYLRAYVSDLGDHRSLEQLRRILRLLPSLKVVSVLPPPSRDPMPLSLLPFGRLRVLELRGCDLSSSAARGLLELRHTLEKIICHNSTDALRHVFASRIAEIKDSPQWNRLSFVSCACNGLVLMDESLQLLPVVETLDLSRNKFAKVDNLRKCAKLKHLDLGFNHLRSISYFTEVLP
;
A
#
# COMPACT_ATOMS: atom_id res chain seq x y z
N MET A 1 -10.20 -0.14 -25.54
CA MET A 1 -9.71 0.81 -24.52
C MET A 1 -8.60 1.62 -25.16
N ALA A 2 -8.69 2.96 -25.17
CA ALA A 2 -7.63 3.80 -25.71
C ALA A 2 -6.36 3.61 -24.87
N ILE A 3 -5.24 3.27 -25.51
CA ILE A 3 -3.93 3.21 -24.87
C ILE A 3 -3.62 4.64 -24.41
N VAL A 4 -3.79 4.91 -23.12
CA VAL A 4 -3.38 6.18 -22.53
C VAL A 4 -1.86 6.12 -22.45
N THR A 5 -1.18 6.93 -23.25
CA THR A 5 0.27 7.13 -23.14
C THR A 5 0.62 7.63 -21.73
N GLY A 6 1.84 7.34 -21.25
CA GLY A 6 2.28 7.72 -19.90
C GLY A 6 2.06 9.20 -19.58
N ASP A 7 2.34 10.08 -20.54
CA ASP A 7 2.23 11.53 -20.33
C ASP A 7 0.76 11.99 -20.21
N ARG A 8 -0.15 11.38 -20.98
CA ARG A 8 -1.59 11.61 -20.83
C ARG A 8 -2.13 11.09 -19.50
N TYR A 9 -1.51 10.07 -18.92
CA TYR A 9 -1.86 9.59 -17.59
C TYR A 9 -1.42 10.62 -16.52
N GLN A 10 -0.20 11.15 -16.63
CA GLN A 10 0.31 12.20 -15.73
C GLN A 10 -0.60 13.42 -15.72
N GLU A 11 -0.90 13.98 -16.90
CA GLU A 11 -1.72 15.18 -17.01
C GLU A 11 -3.12 14.98 -16.41
N LYS A 12 -3.73 13.82 -16.66
CA LYS A 12 -5.04 13.49 -16.10
C LYS A 12 -5.00 13.33 -14.59
N LEU A 13 -3.95 12.69 -14.07
CA LEU A 13 -3.77 12.53 -12.64
C LEU A 13 -3.55 13.87 -11.94
N VAL A 14 -2.69 14.73 -12.48
CA VAL A 14 -2.45 16.08 -11.95
C VAL A 14 -3.75 16.88 -11.96
N LYS A 15 -4.46 16.94 -13.10
CA LYS A 15 -5.75 17.66 -13.20
C LYS A 15 -6.78 17.15 -12.20
N PHE A 16 -6.89 15.83 -12.01
CA PHE A 16 -7.80 15.24 -11.05
C PHE A 16 -7.43 15.57 -9.60
N VAL A 17 -6.14 15.45 -9.28
CA VAL A 17 -5.64 15.76 -7.93
C VAL A 17 -5.80 17.25 -7.62
N GLU A 18 -5.63 18.12 -8.61
CA GLU A 18 -5.85 19.58 -8.49
C GLU A 18 -7.32 19.97 -8.34
N SER A 19 -8.24 19.31 -9.05
CA SER A 19 -9.67 19.60 -8.91
C SER A 19 -10.23 19.13 -7.56
N GLU A 20 -9.66 18.05 -7.01
CA GLU A 20 -10.18 17.37 -5.82
C GLU A 20 -9.28 17.53 -4.58
N VAL A 21 -8.40 18.54 -4.52
CA VAL A 21 -7.43 18.69 -3.41
C VAL A 21 -8.11 18.67 -2.04
N GLY A 22 -9.11 19.53 -1.83
CA GLY A 22 -9.82 19.62 -0.54
C GLY A 22 -10.42 18.26 -0.13
N PRO A 23 -11.32 17.68 -0.95
CA PRO A 23 -11.93 16.38 -0.66
C PRO A 23 -10.94 15.22 -0.47
N LEU A 24 -9.82 15.22 -1.21
CA LEU A 24 -8.75 14.23 -1.07
C LEU A 24 -8.01 14.37 0.27
N LEU A 25 -7.72 15.60 0.70
CA LEU A 25 -7.02 15.88 1.96
C LEU A 25 -7.90 15.64 3.19
N ASP A 26 -9.20 15.94 3.08
CA ASP A 26 -10.19 15.66 4.12
C ASP A 26 -10.56 14.17 4.19
N GLY A 27 -10.15 13.37 3.19
CA GLY A 27 -10.42 11.95 3.10
C GLY A 27 -11.84 11.58 2.65
N THR A 28 -12.60 12.55 2.15
CA THR A 28 -13.93 12.35 1.56
C THR A 28 -13.83 11.61 0.24
N VAL A 29 -12.82 11.94 -0.56
CA VAL A 29 -12.49 11.26 -1.82
C VAL A 29 -11.24 10.41 -1.62
N VAL A 30 -11.24 9.21 -2.17
CA VAL A 30 -10.09 8.30 -2.13
C VAL A 30 -9.39 8.33 -3.48
N LEU A 31 -8.07 8.59 -3.47
CA LEU A 31 -7.27 8.49 -4.68
C LEU A 31 -7.20 7.03 -5.13
N LYS A 32 -7.78 6.73 -6.29
CA LYS A 32 -7.75 5.41 -6.90
C LYS A 32 -6.79 5.40 -8.09
N VAL A 33 -5.78 4.54 -8.03
CA VAL A 33 -4.78 4.35 -9.10
C VAL A 33 -4.60 2.87 -9.42
N ASN A 34 -4.08 2.56 -10.60
CA ASN A 34 -3.63 1.20 -10.92
C ASN A 34 -2.12 1.06 -10.64
N PRO A 35 -1.60 -0.18 -10.51
CA PRO A 35 -0.17 -0.40 -10.22
C PRO A 35 0.76 0.22 -11.25
N THR A 36 0.45 0.09 -12.55
CA THR A 36 1.24 0.68 -13.65
C THR A 36 1.34 2.20 -13.54
N GLY A 37 0.21 2.87 -13.29
CA GLY A 37 0.15 4.32 -13.15
C GLY A 37 0.86 4.81 -11.89
N LEU A 38 0.74 4.08 -10.78
CA LEU A 38 1.49 4.40 -9.57
C LEU A 38 3.01 4.29 -9.80
N HIS A 39 3.45 3.24 -10.50
CA HIS A 39 4.86 3.08 -10.85
C HIS A 39 5.35 4.19 -11.79
N TYR A 40 4.55 4.57 -12.79
CA TYR A 40 4.89 5.69 -13.67
C TYR A 40 5.08 6.99 -12.86
N VAL A 41 4.16 7.30 -11.94
CA VAL A 41 4.29 8.46 -11.04
C VAL A 41 5.56 8.39 -10.21
N GLN A 42 5.88 7.22 -9.65
CA GLN A 42 7.13 7.01 -8.91
C GLN A 42 8.36 7.33 -9.78
N SER A 43 8.42 6.79 -11.01
CA SER A 43 9.53 7.03 -11.92
C SER A 43 9.69 8.52 -12.26
N ARG A 44 8.58 9.26 -12.43
CA ARG A 44 8.62 10.71 -12.67
C ARG A 44 9.08 11.49 -11.43
N LEU A 45 8.68 11.07 -10.24
CA LEU A 45 9.15 11.69 -8.98
C LEU A 45 10.63 11.39 -8.69
N GLU A 46 11.14 10.23 -9.10
CA GLU A 46 12.57 9.91 -9.03
C GLU A 46 13.39 10.75 -10.00
N ALA A 47 12.95 10.86 -11.26
CA ALA A 47 13.57 11.74 -12.25
C ALA A 47 13.58 13.20 -11.78
N LEU A 48 12.50 13.67 -11.16
CA LEU A 48 12.42 14.99 -10.53
C LEU A 48 13.51 15.17 -9.46
N ARG A 49 13.69 14.19 -8.57
CA ARG A 49 14.68 14.24 -7.49
C ARG A 49 16.12 14.22 -8.02
N GLU A 50 16.38 13.44 -9.07
CA GLU A 50 17.69 13.38 -9.72
C GLU A 50 18.03 14.73 -10.37
N LEU A 51 17.07 15.35 -11.05
CA LEU A 51 17.20 16.67 -11.65
C LEU A 51 17.46 17.76 -10.59
N GLU A 52 16.72 17.75 -9.48
CA GLU A 52 16.94 18.65 -8.33
C GLU A 52 18.37 18.50 -7.77
N GLY A 53 18.89 17.26 -7.70
CA GLY A 53 20.26 16.98 -7.25
C GLY A 53 21.35 17.49 -8.19
N LEU A 54 21.13 17.38 -9.50
CA LEU A 54 22.07 17.88 -10.52
C LEU A 54 22.12 19.41 -10.58
N LEU A 55 20.97 20.08 -10.41
CA LEU A 55 20.87 21.54 -10.41
C LEU A 55 21.64 22.21 -9.26
N ALA A 56 21.85 21.49 -8.15
CA ALA A 56 22.64 22.00 -7.02
C ALA A 56 24.13 22.26 -7.35
N GLY A 57 24.60 21.91 -8.56
CA GLY A 57 25.96 22.20 -9.04
C GLY A 57 26.09 22.45 -10.55
N ALA A 58 25.02 22.82 -11.25
CA ALA A 58 24.98 22.81 -12.72
C ALA A 58 25.44 24.12 -13.42
N PRO A 59 26.14 24.04 -14.58
CA PRO A 59 26.42 25.16 -15.48
C PRO A 59 25.18 25.74 -16.19
N VAL A 60 25.32 26.94 -16.78
CA VAL A 60 24.22 27.75 -17.36
C VAL A 60 23.44 27.06 -18.50
N ASP A 61 24.05 26.20 -19.30
CA ASP A 61 23.37 25.51 -20.40
C ASP A 61 22.37 24.43 -19.94
N TYR A 62 22.61 23.83 -18.76
CA TYR A 62 21.66 22.90 -18.12
C TYR A 62 20.40 23.63 -17.64
N LEU A 63 20.56 24.88 -17.17
CA LEU A 63 19.42 25.72 -16.78
C LEU A 63 18.55 26.05 -17.99
N ARG A 64 19.12 26.11 -19.21
CA ARG A 64 18.38 26.41 -20.45
C ARG A 64 17.48 25.26 -20.91
N ALA A 65 17.95 24.01 -20.81
CA ALA A 65 17.12 22.83 -21.04
C ALA A 65 16.03 22.70 -19.95
N TYR A 66 16.40 22.93 -18.69
CA TYR A 66 15.48 22.92 -17.55
C TYR A 66 14.33 23.94 -17.68
N VAL A 67 14.61 25.14 -18.20
CA VAL A 67 13.61 26.19 -18.44
C VAL A 67 12.50 25.74 -19.39
N SER A 68 12.78 24.82 -20.32
CA SER A 68 11.78 24.29 -21.27
C SER A 68 10.79 23.32 -20.61
N ASP A 69 11.19 22.62 -19.54
CA ASP A 69 10.39 21.62 -18.82
C ASP A 69 9.79 22.14 -17.49
N LEU A 70 9.87 23.45 -17.22
CA LEU A 70 9.41 24.06 -15.96
C LEU A 70 7.92 23.80 -15.65
N GLY A 71 7.08 23.68 -16.68
CA GLY A 71 5.64 23.40 -16.50
C GLY A 71 5.38 22.02 -15.91
N ASP A 72 6.08 21.01 -16.42
CA ASP A 72 6.02 19.64 -15.90
C ASP A 72 6.64 19.54 -14.51
N HIS A 73 7.75 20.26 -14.27
CA HIS A 73 8.41 20.30 -12.97
C HIS A 73 7.47 20.80 -11.87
N ARG A 74 6.83 21.97 -12.06
CA ARG A 74 5.89 22.53 -11.06
C ARG A 74 4.72 21.59 -10.79
N SER A 75 4.18 20.99 -11.84
CA SER A 75 3.07 20.04 -11.75
C SER A 75 3.46 18.80 -10.93
N LEU A 76 4.66 18.26 -11.16
CA LEU A 76 5.19 17.11 -10.42
C LEU A 76 5.52 17.46 -8.96
N GLU A 77 6.05 18.65 -8.69
CA GLU A 77 6.28 19.12 -7.33
C GLU A 77 4.96 19.27 -6.55
N GLN A 78 3.94 19.84 -7.18
CA GLN A 78 2.62 19.99 -6.60
C GLN A 78 2.00 18.62 -6.32
N LEU A 79 2.09 17.69 -7.28
CA LEU A 79 1.66 16.31 -7.09
C LEU A 79 2.41 15.67 -5.91
N ARG A 80 3.75 15.80 -5.82
CA ARG A 80 4.57 15.30 -4.71
C ARG A 80 4.07 15.83 -3.35
N ARG A 81 3.75 17.12 -3.27
CA ARG A 81 3.24 17.75 -2.03
C ARG A 81 1.89 17.19 -1.64
N ILE A 82 0.98 17.03 -2.59
CA ILE A 82 -0.37 16.53 -2.32
C ILE A 82 -0.32 15.06 -1.93
N LEU A 83 0.40 14.21 -2.68
CA LEU A 83 0.55 12.78 -2.38
C LEU A 83 1.08 12.54 -0.96
N ARG A 84 2.01 13.38 -0.48
CA ARG A 84 2.57 13.28 0.88
C ARG A 84 1.52 13.49 1.98
N LEU A 85 0.48 14.28 1.70
CA LEU A 85 -0.57 14.63 2.65
C LEU A 85 -1.81 13.73 2.57
N LEU A 86 -1.88 12.84 1.58
CA LEU A 86 -3.06 12.01 1.38
C LEU A 86 -3.31 11.05 2.56
N PRO A 87 -4.54 11.02 3.10
CA PRO A 87 -4.93 10.10 4.17
C PRO A 87 -5.36 8.74 3.63
N SER A 88 -5.80 8.64 2.37
CA SER A 88 -6.33 7.40 1.80
C SER A 88 -5.84 7.15 0.38
N LEU A 89 -5.45 5.90 0.12
CA LEU A 89 -5.01 5.43 -1.20
C LEU A 89 -5.64 4.08 -1.51
N LYS A 90 -6.11 3.93 -2.76
CA LYS A 90 -6.63 2.68 -3.29
C LYS A 90 -5.89 2.31 -4.58
N VAL A 91 -5.13 1.22 -4.52
CA VAL A 91 -4.44 0.65 -5.68
C VAL A 91 -5.18 -0.60 -6.14
N VAL A 92 -5.68 -0.58 -7.37
CA VAL A 92 -6.48 -1.68 -7.93
C VAL A 92 -5.93 -2.06 -9.29
N SER A 93 -5.49 -3.31 -9.43
CA SER A 93 -5.10 -3.85 -10.72
C SER A 93 -6.30 -3.91 -11.68
N VAL A 94 -6.00 -3.72 -12.96
CA VAL A 94 -6.94 -3.87 -14.07
C VAL A 94 -7.01 -5.33 -14.55
N LEU A 95 -6.06 -6.17 -14.12
CA LEU A 95 -6.00 -7.57 -14.52
C LEU A 95 -7.14 -8.40 -13.88
N PRO A 96 -7.71 -9.38 -14.60
CA PRO A 96 -8.78 -10.21 -14.07
C PRO A 96 -8.26 -11.19 -12.99
N PRO A 97 -8.98 -11.39 -11.87
CA PRO A 97 -8.64 -12.44 -10.90
C PRO A 97 -8.64 -13.82 -11.58
N PRO A 98 -7.72 -14.74 -11.22
CA PRO A 98 -6.81 -14.69 -10.08
C PRO A 98 -5.45 -14.01 -10.37
N SER A 99 -5.23 -13.49 -11.59
CA SER A 99 -3.94 -12.87 -11.92
C SER A 99 -3.63 -11.67 -11.03
N ARG A 100 -2.36 -11.52 -10.69
CA ARG A 100 -1.82 -10.42 -9.88
C ARG A 100 -0.89 -9.59 -10.74
N ASP A 101 -0.96 -8.28 -10.55
CA ASP A 101 -0.12 -7.32 -11.26
C ASP A 101 1.30 -7.37 -10.70
N PRO A 102 2.31 -7.78 -11.50
CA PRO A 102 3.68 -7.88 -11.03
C PRO A 102 4.35 -6.52 -10.85
N MET A 103 3.67 -5.41 -11.19
CA MET A 103 4.27 -4.08 -11.15
C MET A 103 4.73 -3.72 -9.73
N PRO A 104 6.00 -3.34 -9.53
CA PRO A 104 6.49 -2.99 -8.21
C PRO A 104 5.80 -1.74 -7.67
N LEU A 105 5.31 -1.84 -6.45
CA LEU A 105 4.62 -0.74 -5.78
C LEU A 105 5.61 0.08 -4.95
N SER A 106 5.49 1.41 -5.08
CA SER A 106 6.17 2.36 -4.21
C SER A 106 5.15 3.22 -3.48
N LEU A 107 5.20 3.17 -2.15
CA LEU A 107 4.40 3.98 -1.24
C LEU A 107 5.22 5.09 -0.58
N LEU A 108 6.51 5.22 -0.94
CA LEU A 108 7.41 6.27 -0.45
C LEU A 108 6.87 7.70 -0.62
N PRO A 109 6.13 8.04 -1.70
CA PRO A 109 5.57 9.38 -1.85
C PRO A 109 4.54 9.75 -0.77
N PHE A 110 3.95 8.77 -0.10
CA PHE A 110 2.84 8.98 0.82
C PHE A 110 3.32 8.94 2.28
N GLY A 111 3.32 10.09 2.95
CA GLY A 111 3.83 10.20 4.32
C GLY A 111 2.77 10.08 5.41
N ARG A 112 1.48 10.25 5.08
CA ARG A 112 0.39 10.40 6.06
C ARG A 112 -0.79 9.45 5.82
N LEU A 113 -0.58 8.36 5.09
CA LEU A 113 -1.66 7.40 4.83
C LEU A 113 -2.17 6.78 6.12
N ARG A 114 -3.49 6.88 6.29
CA ARG A 114 -4.27 6.22 7.33
C ARG A 114 -5.00 5.01 6.78
N VAL A 115 -5.41 5.06 5.51
CA VAL A 115 -6.15 3.98 4.84
C VAL A 115 -5.45 3.56 3.55
N LEU A 116 -5.10 2.29 3.45
CA LEU A 116 -4.51 1.70 2.24
C LEU A 116 -5.33 0.51 1.76
N GLU A 117 -5.71 0.51 0.50
CA GLU A 117 -6.40 -0.59 -0.14
C GLU A 117 -5.63 -1.09 -1.36
N LEU A 118 -5.19 -2.34 -1.34
CA LEU A 118 -4.46 -3.03 -2.40
C LEU A 118 -5.32 -4.18 -2.92
N ARG A 119 -5.57 -4.21 -4.23
CA ARG A 119 -6.35 -5.27 -4.88
C ARG A 119 -5.67 -5.76 -6.16
N GLY A 120 -5.38 -7.05 -6.21
CA GLY A 120 -4.75 -7.67 -7.37
C GLY A 120 -3.29 -7.24 -7.59
N CYS A 121 -2.59 -6.75 -6.58
CA CYS A 121 -1.18 -6.33 -6.70
C CYS A 121 -0.26 -7.47 -6.22
N ASP A 122 0.79 -7.84 -6.94
CA ASP A 122 1.69 -8.91 -6.52
C ASP A 122 2.71 -8.45 -5.47
N LEU A 123 2.35 -8.57 -4.19
CA LEU A 123 3.27 -8.34 -3.07
C LEU A 123 4.18 -9.54 -2.78
N SER A 124 4.03 -10.65 -3.50
CA SER A 124 4.78 -11.89 -3.29
C SER A 124 6.11 -11.84 -4.02
N SER A 125 6.11 -11.47 -5.29
CA SER A 125 7.34 -11.32 -6.08
C SER A 125 8.13 -10.07 -5.68
N SER A 126 7.44 -8.94 -5.48
CA SER A 126 8.07 -7.64 -5.17
C SER A 126 7.48 -7.02 -3.91
N ALA A 127 8.33 -6.70 -2.93
CA ALA A 127 7.88 -6.00 -1.73
C ALA A 127 7.44 -4.56 -2.07
N ALA A 128 6.33 -4.11 -1.51
CA ALA A 128 5.90 -2.72 -1.64
C ALA A 128 6.87 -1.79 -0.87
N ARG A 129 7.63 -0.98 -1.62
CA ARG A 129 8.59 -0.03 -1.03
C ARG A 129 7.85 1.00 -0.19
N GLY A 130 8.34 1.29 1.00
CA GLY A 130 7.70 2.25 1.92
C GLY A 130 6.49 1.70 2.70
N LEU A 131 5.99 0.49 2.44
CA LEU A 131 4.83 -0.05 3.16
C LEU A 131 5.08 -0.15 4.67
N LEU A 132 6.21 -0.72 5.08
CA LEU A 132 6.58 -0.89 6.49
C LEU A 132 6.90 0.45 7.19
N GLU A 133 7.18 1.50 6.43
CA GLU A 133 7.37 2.84 6.96
C GLU A 133 6.04 3.42 7.43
N LEU A 134 4.92 3.09 6.79
CA LEU A 134 3.58 3.57 7.15
C LEU A 134 3.05 3.06 8.50
N ARG A 135 3.78 2.17 9.20
CA ARG A 135 3.37 1.60 10.49
C ARG A 135 2.97 2.61 11.58
N HIS A 136 3.51 3.83 11.48
CA HIS A 136 3.27 4.91 12.44
C HIS A 136 2.04 5.77 12.11
N THR A 137 1.45 5.60 10.92
CA THR A 137 0.31 6.40 10.42
C THR A 137 -0.88 5.55 10.01
N LEU A 138 -0.64 4.32 9.50
CA LEU A 138 -1.66 3.48 8.93
C LEU A 138 -2.59 2.89 10.00
N GLU A 139 -3.89 3.11 9.81
CA GLU A 139 -4.97 2.68 10.69
C GLU A 139 -5.79 1.55 10.09
N LYS A 140 -5.88 1.51 8.76
CA LYS A 140 -6.66 0.55 8.01
C LYS A 140 -5.90 0.05 6.79
N ILE A 141 -5.81 -1.27 6.65
CA ILE A 141 -5.30 -1.91 5.43
C ILE A 141 -6.30 -2.94 4.90
N ILE A 142 -6.52 -2.90 3.59
CA ILE A 142 -7.28 -3.90 2.84
C ILE A 142 -6.33 -4.44 1.77
N CYS A 143 -6.06 -5.74 1.78
CA CYS A 143 -5.13 -6.39 0.87
C CYS A 143 -5.80 -7.64 0.30
N HIS A 144 -6.46 -7.52 -0.85
CA HIS A 144 -7.24 -8.63 -1.44
C HIS A 144 -6.56 -9.17 -2.69
N ASN A 145 -6.49 -10.49 -2.84
CA ASN A 145 -5.82 -11.15 -3.96
C ASN A 145 -4.45 -10.52 -4.30
N SER A 146 -3.67 -10.17 -3.28
CA SER A 146 -2.43 -9.39 -3.43
C SER A 146 -1.22 -10.02 -2.74
N THR A 147 -1.41 -11.04 -1.92
CA THR A 147 -0.30 -11.74 -1.26
C THR A 147 -0.59 -13.23 -1.10
N ASP A 148 0.46 -14.02 -0.96
CA ASP A 148 0.48 -15.44 -0.59
C ASP A 148 0.96 -15.70 0.85
N ALA A 149 1.48 -14.66 1.53
CA ALA A 149 1.85 -14.70 2.95
C ALA A 149 1.50 -13.37 3.66
N LEU A 150 1.07 -13.43 4.92
CA LEU A 150 0.78 -12.23 5.71
C LEU A 150 2.06 -11.44 5.98
N ARG A 151 3.19 -12.16 6.11
CA ARG A 151 4.53 -11.60 6.27
C ARG A 151 4.87 -10.54 5.21
N HIS A 152 4.43 -10.70 3.96
CA HIS A 152 4.71 -9.73 2.89
C HIS A 152 4.09 -8.34 3.13
N VAL A 153 3.07 -8.26 3.98
CA VAL A 153 2.38 -7.01 4.31
C VAL A 153 2.92 -6.42 5.62
N PHE A 154 3.12 -7.27 6.64
CA PHE A 154 3.34 -6.78 8.00
C PHE A 154 4.79 -6.76 8.47
N ALA A 155 5.69 -7.46 7.80
CA ALA A 155 7.07 -7.61 8.28
C ALA A 155 8.10 -7.54 7.14
N SER A 156 9.35 -7.34 7.55
CA SER A 156 10.48 -7.50 6.64
C SER A 156 10.62 -8.97 6.24
N ARG A 157 11.05 -9.23 5.01
CA ARG A 157 11.32 -10.60 4.52
C ARG A 157 12.59 -11.20 5.10
N ILE A 158 13.50 -10.37 5.59
CA ILE A 158 14.87 -10.75 5.99
C ILE A 158 14.99 -10.78 7.52
N ALA A 159 14.29 -9.90 8.22
CA ALA A 159 14.40 -9.78 9.67
C ALA A 159 13.57 -10.84 10.40
N GLU A 160 14.02 -11.21 11.60
CA GLU A 160 13.21 -11.99 12.51
C GLU A 160 11.97 -11.19 12.97
N ILE A 161 10.86 -11.88 13.21
CA ILE A 161 9.62 -11.24 13.65
C ILE A 161 9.76 -10.65 15.06
N LYS A 162 10.60 -11.23 15.90
CA LYS A 162 10.80 -10.75 17.29
C LYS A 162 11.38 -9.33 17.35
N ASP A 163 12.27 -9.01 16.41
CA ASP A 163 12.92 -7.68 16.32
C ASP A 163 12.18 -6.74 15.37
N SER A 164 11.08 -7.19 14.76
CA SER A 164 10.33 -6.40 13.81
C SER A 164 9.44 -5.37 14.54
N PRO A 165 9.35 -4.13 14.02
CA PRO A 165 8.54 -3.10 14.63
C PRO A 165 7.04 -3.43 14.55
N GLN A 166 6.31 -3.08 15.60
CA GLN A 166 4.86 -3.32 15.70
C GLN A 166 4.03 -2.26 14.97
N TRP A 167 2.83 -2.66 14.52
CA TRP A 167 1.83 -1.79 13.91
C TRP A 167 0.92 -1.17 14.97
N ASN A 168 1.41 -0.12 15.63
CA ASN A 168 0.76 0.47 16.81
C ASN A 168 -0.48 1.33 16.53
N ARG A 169 -0.84 1.53 15.26
CA ARG A 169 -2.05 2.27 14.86
C ARG A 169 -3.03 1.45 14.04
N LEU A 170 -2.64 0.26 13.58
CA LEU A 170 -3.40 -0.53 12.63
C LEU A 170 -4.55 -1.24 13.35
N SER A 171 -5.74 -0.64 13.31
CA SER A 171 -6.95 -1.12 13.99
C SER A 171 -7.81 -2.03 13.10
N PHE A 172 -7.73 -1.86 11.78
CA PHE A 172 -8.48 -2.65 10.82
C PHE A 172 -7.56 -3.30 9.78
N VAL A 173 -7.65 -4.62 9.67
CA VAL A 173 -6.94 -5.41 8.68
C VAL A 173 -7.93 -6.31 7.95
N SER A 174 -7.92 -6.27 6.63
CA SER A 174 -8.56 -7.29 5.80
C SER A 174 -7.56 -7.86 4.80
N CYS A 175 -7.27 -9.15 4.90
CA CYS A 175 -6.44 -9.92 3.97
C CYS A 175 -7.27 -11.06 3.35
N ALA A 176 -8.50 -10.76 2.94
CA ALA A 176 -9.40 -11.73 2.33
C ALA A 176 -9.02 -12.10 0.89
N CYS A 177 -9.48 -13.26 0.42
CA CYS A 177 -9.32 -13.71 -0.97
C CYS A 177 -7.85 -13.81 -1.43
N ASN A 178 -6.91 -14.17 -0.54
CA ASN A 178 -5.49 -14.28 -0.88
C ASN A 178 -5.05 -15.73 -1.12
N GLY A 179 -5.88 -16.72 -0.76
CA GLY A 179 -5.54 -18.13 -0.86
C GLY A 179 -4.49 -18.57 0.17
N LEU A 180 -4.36 -17.82 1.27
CA LEU A 180 -3.38 -18.07 2.33
C LEU A 180 -3.63 -19.41 3.00
N VAL A 181 -2.58 -20.19 3.23
CA VAL A 181 -2.68 -21.52 3.85
C VAL A 181 -2.29 -21.49 5.33
N LEU A 182 -1.45 -20.53 5.72
CA LEU A 182 -0.87 -20.43 7.06
C LEU A 182 -1.08 -19.04 7.67
N MET A 183 -1.54 -19.01 8.92
CA MET A 183 -1.46 -17.81 9.77
C MET A 183 -0.03 -17.71 10.32
N ASP A 184 0.83 -16.95 9.63
CA ASP A 184 2.24 -16.82 10.00
C ASP A 184 2.46 -15.88 11.20
N GLU A 185 3.67 -15.89 11.74
CA GLU A 185 4.06 -15.13 12.93
C GLU A 185 3.92 -13.61 12.77
N SER A 186 3.80 -13.07 11.56
CA SER A 186 3.68 -11.62 11.36
C SER A 186 2.42 -11.01 11.99
N LEU A 187 1.38 -11.82 12.24
CA LEU A 187 0.21 -11.42 13.03
C LEU A 187 0.57 -10.95 14.45
N GLN A 188 1.71 -11.41 14.98
CA GLN A 188 2.22 -10.98 16.28
C GLN A 188 2.61 -9.49 16.32
N LEU A 189 2.74 -8.84 15.16
CA LEU A 189 3.07 -7.43 15.02
C LEU A 189 1.83 -6.53 15.04
N LEU A 190 0.64 -7.08 15.30
CA LEU A 190 -0.64 -6.37 15.26
C LEU A 190 -1.27 -6.21 16.66
N PRO A 191 -0.59 -5.59 17.64
CA PRO A 191 -1.05 -5.58 19.03
C PRO A 191 -2.35 -4.81 19.27
N VAL A 192 -2.69 -3.87 18.37
CA VAL A 192 -3.85 -2.98 18.50
C VAL A 192 -4.97 -3.27 17.50
N VAL A 193 -4.86 -4.34 16.72
CA VAL A 193 -5.89 -4.68 15.73
C VAL A 193 -7.20 -5.01 16.44
N GLU A 194 -8.29 -4.37 16.01
CA GLU A 194 -9.63 -4.59 16.54
C GLU A 194 -10.48 -5.42 15.59
N THR A 195 -10.28 -5.24 14.28
CA THR A 195 -10.97 -6.01 13.24
C THR A 195 -9.96 -6.69 12.34
N LEU A 196 -10.03 -8.02 12.27
CA LEU A 196 -9.18 -8.85 11.43
C LEU A 196 -10.07 -9.74 10.54
N ASP A 197 -10.13 -9.40 9.26
CA ASP A 197 -10.81 -10.20 8.23
C ASP A 197 -9.77 -11.03 7.45
N LEU A 198 -9.85 -12.33 7.65
CA LEU A 198 -9.02 -13.35 7.04
C LEU A 198 -9.88 -14.36 6.26
N SER A 199 -11.08 -13.94 5.85
CA SER A 199 -12.04 -14.76 5.13
C SER A 199 -11.58 -15.15 3.72
N ARG A 200 -12.18 -16.20 3.14
CA ARG A 200 -11.92 -16.67 1.77
C ARG A 200 -10.43 -16.97 1.52
N ASN A 201 -9.80 -17.60 2.49
CA ASN A 201 -8.45 -18.14 2.41
C ASN A 201 -8.51 -19.69 2.49
N LYS A 202 -7.38 -20.34 2.75
CA LYS A 202 -7.25 -21.80 2.80
C LYS A 202 -6.69 -22.25 4.16
N PHE A 203 -6.93 -21.49 5.23
CA PHE A 203 -6.43 -21.82 6.56
C PHE A 203 -7.05 -23.11 7.06
N ALA A 204 -6.20 -24.06 7.49
CA ALA A 204 -6.63 -25.32 8.12
C ALA A 204 -6.60 -25.26 9.66
N LYS A 205 -5.87 -24.30 10.21
CA LYS A 205 -5.66 -24.07 11.64
C LYS A 205 -5.66 -22.56 11.93
N VAL A 206 -6.12 -22.17 13.12
CA VAL A 206 -5.94 -20.82 13.66
C VAL A 206 -4.68 -20.80 14.53
N ASP A 207 -3.80 -19.82 14.32
CA ASP A 207 -2.52 -19.68 15.02
C ASP A 207 -2.08 -18.21 15.09
N ASN A 208 -1.09 -17.89 15.92
CA ASN A 208 -0.43 -16.57 16.01
C ASN A 208 -1.32 -15.37 16.40
N LEU A 209 -2.57 -15.60 16.84
CA LEU A 209 -3.48 -14.53 17.26
C LEU A 209 -3.29 -14.05 18.70
N ARG A 210 -2.51 -14.76 19.53
CA ARG A 210 -2.36 -14.46 20.97
C ARG A 210 -1.88 -13.04 21.28
N LYS A 211 -1.12 -12.41 20.37
CA LYS A 211 -0.64 -11.02 20.54
C LYS A 211 -1.60 -9.97 19.97
N CYS A 212 -2.68 -10.35 19.29
CA CYS A 212 -3.73 -9.45 18.84
C CYS A 212 -4.67 -9.10 20.01
N ALA A 213 -4.13 -8.48 21.06
CA ALA A 213 -4.80 -8.34 22.36
C ALA A 213 -6.06 -7.45 22.34
N LYS A 214 -6.23 -6.62 21.32
CA LYS A 214 -7.40 -5.74 21.14
C LYS A 214 -8.44 -6.29 20.17
N LEU A 215 -8.30 -7.52 19.70
CA LEU A 215 -9.15 -8.10 18.66
C LEU A 215 -10.59 -8.25 19.17
N LYS A 216 -11.54 -7.58 18.50
CA LYS A 216 -12.99 -7.61 18.79
C LYS A 216 -13.76 -8.37 17.72
N HIS A 217 -13.32 -8.27 16.47
CA HIS A 217 -13.97 -8.85 15.31
C HIS A 217 -12.98 -9.68 14.50
N LEU A 218 -13.23 -10.98 14.41
CA LEU A 218 -12.43 -11.92 13.64
C LEU A 218 -13.32 -12.63 12.61
N ASP A 219 -13.04 -12.42 11.32
CA ASP A 219 -13.71 -13.15 10.23
C ASP A 219 -12.75 -14.20 9.65
N LEU A 220 -13.14 -15.46 9.79
CA LEU A 220 -12.45 -16.62 9.22
C LEU A 220 -13.36 -17.43 8.28
N GLY A 221 -14.47 -16.83 7.81
CA GLY A 221 -15.41 -17.47 6.90
C GLY A 221 -14.76 -17.96 5.61
N PHE A 222 -15.31 -19.03 5.02
CA PHE A 222 -14.80 -19.62 3.77
C PHE A 222 -13.31 -20.03 3.82
N ASN A 223 -12.87 -20.59 4.96
CA ASN A 223 -11.57 -21.26 5.13
C ASN A 223 -11.75 -22.79 5.21
N HIS A 224 -10.67 -23.53 5.45
CA HIS A 224 -10.66 -25.00 5.58
C HIS A 224 -10.52 -25.46 7.05
N LEU A 225 -11.03 -24.66 7.99
CA LEU A 225 -11.00 -24.98 9.41
C LEU A 225 -11.89 -26.19 9.71
N ARG A 226 -11.32 -27.21 10.34
CA ARG A 226 -12.02 -28.47 10.68
C ARG A 226 -12.31 -28.63 12.17
N SER A 227 -11.75 -27.77 13.01
CA SER A 227 -11.93 -27.80 14.46
C SER A 227 -12.12 -26.39 14.99
N ILE A 228 -12.92 -26.27 16.05
CA ILE A 228 -13.13 -25.03 16.82
C ILE A 228 -12.20 -24.95 18.04
N SER A 229 -11.44 -26.01 18.34
CA SER A 229 -10.50 -26.03 19.46
C SER A 229 -9.39 -24.98 19.36
N TYR A 230 -9.20 -24.35 18.20
CA TYR A 230 -8.22 -23.29 18.03
C TYR A 230 -8.68 -21.95 18.63
N PHE A 231 -9.97 -21.77 18.91
CA PHE A 231 -10.51 -20.53 19.45
C PHE A 231 -10.37 -20.40 20.97
N THR A 232 -10.08 -21.49 21.68
CA THR A 232 -9.75 -21.43 23.12
C THR A 232 -8.45 -20.66 23.38
N GLU A 233 -7.62 -20.44 22.36
CA GLU A 233 -6.41 -19.62 22.46
C GLU A 233 -6.64 -18.13 22.13
N VAL A 234 -7.81 -17.77 21.62
CA VAL A 234 -8.14 -16.43 21.11
C VAL A 234 -8.98 -15.63 22.12
N LEU A 235 -9.65 -16.31 23.03
CA LEU A 235 -10.43 -15.70 24.12
C LEU A 235 -9.61 -15.76 25.41
N PRO A 236 -9.44 -14.65 26.16
CA PRO A 236 -8.99 -14.72 27.54
C PRO A 236 -10.03 -15.42 28.45
#